data_AF-A0A938RAM3-F1
#
_entry.id   AF-A0A938RAM3-F1
#
_cell.length_a   1.000
_cell.length_b   1.000
_cell.length_c   1.000
_cell.angle_alpha   90.00
_cell.angle_beta   90.00
_cell.angle_gamma   90.00
#
_symmetry.space_group_name_H-M   'P 1'
#
loop_
_entity.id
_entity.type
_entity.pdbx_description
1 polymer ?
#
loop_
_entity_poly.entity_id
_entity_poly.type
_entity_poly.pdbx_seq_one_letter_code
_entity_poly.pdbx_strand_id
1 'polypeptide(L)'
;MPFSLCRVWTACTRLRSRGTTAWAAAAAWAAARLRRLTCPIFQISCSKRSLLTPWQEEKHTMKRPNLLGICCNWSPWTCLNAAGRTNLELPPDLRIIRVMCIGRINQALILKAFEYGADGVILLECRDEDCRYGPGPEVGHANVTLVRSLLDLLGIDQQRLVERSFEAHEKDRMVTELWNFAERIEAMGANPAKPRQEREAV
;
A
#
# COMPACT_ATOMS: atom_id res chain seq x y z
N MET A 1 30.55 -38.07 43.87
CA MET A 1 31.38 -36.91 43.49
C MET A 1 30.60 -36.09 42.45
N PRO A 2 30.05 -34.93 42.84
CA PRO A 2 29.36 -33.98 41.96
C PRO A 2 30.19 -32.70 41.72
N PHE A 3 30.05 -32.04 40.57
CA PHE A 3 30.38 -30.62 40.31
C PHE A 3 29.62 -30.26 39.01
N SER A 4 28.48 -29.56 39.00
CA SER A 4 28.08 -28.23 39.49
C SER A 4 28.50 -27.06 38.58
N LEU A 5 27.54 -26.14 38.40
CA LEU A 5 27.64 -24.73 37.98
C LEU A 5 27.45 -24.39 36.49
N CYS A 6 26.18 -24.39 36.08
CA CYS A 6 25.65 -23.47 35.08
C CYS A 6 24.65 -22.52 35.77
N ARG A 7 25.16 -21.43 36.36
CA ARG A 7 24.37 -20.30 36.90
C ARG A 7 25.21 -19.01 36.89
N VAL A 8 25.16 -18.27 35.79
CA VAL A 8 25.52 -16.84 35.77
C VAL A 8 24.49 -16.11 34.91
N TRP A 9 23.26 -16.02 35.43
CA TRP A 9 22.20 -15.19 34.87
C TRP A 9 21.47 -14.51 36.03
N THR A 10 22.17 -13.68 36.80
CA THR A 10 21.63 -12.67 37.74
C THR A 10 22.76 -11.99 38.52
N ALA A 11 23.39 -10.96 37.96
CA ALA A 11 24.15 -9.95 38.73
C ALA A 11 24.66 -8.81 37.83
N CYS A 12 23.78 -8.00 37.26
CA CYS A 12 24.21 -6.72 36.70
C CYS A 12 23.18 -5.59 36.93
N THR A 13 22.53 -5.62 38.09
CA THR A 13 21.69 -4.52 38.59
C THR A 13 21.90 -4.35 40.10
N ARG A 14 23.05 -3.78 40.48
CA ARG A 14 23.25 -2.93 41.67
C ARG A 14 24.73 -2.64 41.85
N LEU A 15 25.16 -1.43 41.49
CA LEU A 15 26.10 -0.64 42.28
C LEU A 15 26.16 0.77 41.66
N ARG A 16 25.20 1.58 42.09
CA ARG A 16 25.27 3.04 42.11
C ARG A 16 26.04 3.41 43.36
N SER A 17 27.19 4.08 43.25
CA SER A 17 27.64 5.20 44.12
C SER A 17 29.16 5.35 44.14
N ARG A 18 29.57 6.62 44.21
CA ARG A 18 30.93 7.18 44.40
C ARG A 18 31.72 7.42 43.12
N GLY A 19 31.66 8.67 42.66
CA GLY A 19 32.63 9.20 41.70
C GLY A 19 33.97 9.50 42.37
N THR A 20 35.00 9.56 41.55
CA THR A 20 35.98 10.66 41.49
C THR A 20 36.86 10.44 40.28
N THR A 21 37.06 11.55 39.58
CA THR A 21 38.07 11.88 38.58
C THR A 21 39.42 11.18 38.79
N ALA A 22 39.70 10.08 38.07
CA ALA A 22 41.04 9.53 37.91
C ALA A 22 41.20 8.48 36.78
N TRP A 23 40.27 8.40 35.82
CA TRP A 23 40.30 7.37 34.76
C TRP A 23 40.65 7.91 33.36
N ALA A 24 40.70 9.22 33.17
CA ALA A 24 40.96 9.83 31.86
C ALA A 24 42.44 9.76 31.43
N ALA A 25 43.38 9.53 32.35
CA ALA A 25 44.82 9.51 32.05
C ALA A 25 45.38 8.09 31.74
N ALA A 26 44.71 7.02 32.18
CA ALA A 26 45.18 5.65 31.96
C ALA A 26 44.73 5.05 30.61
N ALA A 27 43.61 5.53 30.05
CA ALA A 27 43.09 5.05 28.76
C ALA A 27 43.88 5.55 27.53
N ALA A 28 44.66 6.63 27.68
CA ALA A 28 45.40 7.24 26.58
C ALA A 28 46.76 6.57 26.28
N TRP A 29 47.34 5.83 27.23
CA TRP A 29 48.66 5.18 27.07
C TRP A 29 48.57 3.76 26.46
N ALA A 30 47.44 3.07 26.61
CA ALA A 30 47.23 1.71 26.10
C ALA A 30 46.85 1.66 24.60
N ALA A 31 46.43 2.78 24.01
CA ALA A 31 45.98 2.83 22.60
C ALA A 31 47.12 3.06 21.57
N ALA A 32 48.36 3.28 22.02
CA ALA A 32 49.46 3.72 21.15
C ALA A 32 50.45 2.63 20.69
N ARG A 33 50.26 1.34 21.05
CA ARG A 33 51.27 0.29 20.79
C ARG A 33 50.76 -1.00 20.15
N LEU A 34 49.73 -0.92 19.31
CA LEU A 34 49.30 -2.04 18.44
C LEU A 34 48.98 -1.53 17.02
N ARG A 35 49.92 -0.78 16.42
CA ARG A 35 49.99 -0.59 14.97
C ARG A 35 51.25 -1.28 14.47
N ARG A 36 51.09 -2.14 13.46
CA ARG A 36 52.08 -2.93 12.69
C ARG A 36 52.15 -4.42 13.06
N LEU A 37 51.08 -5.13 12.74
CA LEU A 37 51.19 -6.45 12.13
C LEU A 37 50.39 -6.37 10.82
N THR A 38 51.07 -5.95 9.75
CA THR A 38 50.54 -6.03 8.39
C THR A 38 50.67 -7.49 7.96
N CYS A 39 49.55 -8.21 7.92
CA CYS A 39 49.47 -9.56 7.36
C CYS A 39 49.68 -9.45 5.84
N PRO A 40 50.77 -10.02 5.25
CA PRO A 40 51.14 -9.71 3.87
C PRO A 40 50.47 -10.60 2.82
N ILE A 41 49.47 -11.43 3.17
CA ILE A 41 48.86 -12.40 2.23
C ILE A 41 47.34 -12.21 2.07
N PHE A 42 46.71 -11.30 2.82
CA PHE A 42 45.28 -11.04 2.71
C PHE A 42 45.00 -9.53 2.66
N GLN A 43 45.10 -8.93 1.48
CA GLN A 43 44.55 -7.59 1.20
C GLN A 43 43.02 -7.66 1.05
N ILE A 44 42.32 -8.20 2.04
CA ILE A 44 40.91 -7.90 2.23
C ILE A 44 40.83 -7.04 3.48
N SER A 45 40.62 -5.75 3.23
CA SER A 45 40.24 -4.76 4.22
C SER A 45 39.12 -5.32 5.10
N CYS A 46 39.48 -5.82 6.28
CA CYS A 46 38.54 -6.13 7.34
C CYS A 46 38.11 -4.81 8.00
N SER A 47 37.39 -3.99 7.23
CA SER A 47 36.57 -2.91 7.76
C SER A 47 35.36 -3.57 8.41
N LYS A 48 35.44 -3.81 9.71
CA LYS A 48 34.28 -4.14 10.54
C LYS A 48 33.13 -3.15 10.26
N ARG A 49 32.06 -3.56 9.57
CA ARG A 49 30.70 -3.10 9.88
C ARG A 49 29.64 -3.89 9.11
N SER A 50 28.87 -4.67 9.87
CA SER A 50 27.49 -5.11 9.60
C SER A 50 27.17 -5.74 8.23
N LEU A 51 27.41 -7.05 8.12
CA LEU A 51 26.65 -7.95 7.23
C LEU A 51 25.52 -8.68 7.98
N LEU A 52 25.00 -8.07 9.04
CA LEU A 52 23.59 -8.21 9.35
C LEU A 52 22.96 -7.08 8.54
N THR A 53 22.36 -7.42 7.41
CA THR A 53 21.48 -6.51 6.69
C THR A 53 20.63 -5.79 7.72
N PRO A 54 20.55 -4.45 7.69
CA PRO A 54 19.48 -3.79 8.41
C PRO A 54 18.22 -4.53 7.96
N TRP A 55 17.40 -4.98 8.90
CA TRP A 55 15.97 -4.96 8.68
C TRP A 55 15.72 -3.60 8.06
N GLN A 56 15.50 -3.58 6.74
CA GLN A 56 15.27 -2.34 6.04
C GLN A 56 14.05 -1.79 6.73
N GLU A 57 14.26 -0.78 7.57
CA GLU A 57 13.20 0.06 8.08
C GLU A 57 12.41 0.47 6.86
N GLU A 58 11.25 -0.16 6.69
CA GLU A 58 10.31 0.20 5.66
C GLU A 58 9.97 1.64 5.95
N LYS A 59 10.60 2.53 5.18
CA LYS A 59 10.28 3.94 5.20
C LYS A 59 8.79 3.98 4.92
N HIS A 60 7.99 4.35 5.93
CA HIS A 60 6.61 4.76 5.78
C HIS A 60 6.60 6.04 4.93
N THR A 61 6.88 5.90 3.63
CA THR A 61 6.53 6.89 2.64
C THR A 61 5.01 6.87 2.63
N MET A 62 4.36 7.98 3.01
CA MET A 62 2.92 8.12 2.82
C MET A 62 2.61 7.89 1.35
N LYS A 63 2.18 6.67 1.03
CA LYS A 63 1.95 6.21 -0.33
C LYS A 63 0.52 6.62 -0.66
N ARG A 64 0.38 7.51 -1.64
CA ARG A 64 -0.93 7.89 -2.18
C ARG A 64 -1.72 6.63 -2.56
N PRO A 65 -3.03 6.56 -2.21
CA PRO A 65 -3.85 5.40 -2.52
C PRO A 65 -3.95 5.24 -4.04
N ASN A 66 -3.87 4.01 -4.54
CA ASN A 66 -4.07 3.71 -5.95
C ASN A 66 -5.56 3.43 -6.19
N LEU A 67 -6.26 4.42 -6.75
CA LEU A 67 -7.70 4.33 -7.01
C LEU A 67 -7.95 4.01 -8.48
N LEU A 68 -8.77 2.98 -8.73
CA LEU A 68 -9.17 2.59 -10.07
C LEU A 68 -10.67 2.82 -10.28
N GLY A 69 -11.03 3.60 -11.28
CA GLY A 69 -12.40 3.75 -11.75
C GLY A 69 -12.64 2.99 -13.04
N ILE A 70 -13.70 2.21 -13.13
CA ILE A 70 -14.18 1.61 -14.37
C ILE A 70 -15.45 2.34 -14.78
N CYS A 71 -15.42 2.97 -15.95
CA CYS A 71 -16.48 3.88 -16.39
C CYS A 71 -17.16 3.39 -17.67
N CYS A 72 -18.48 3.32 -17.64
CA CYS A 72 -19.29 3.06 -18.84
C CYS A 72 -19.23 4.24 -19.83
N ASN A 73 -19.13 3.93 -21.12
CA ASN A 73 -18.98 4.91 -22.20
C ASN A 73 -20.19 5.84 -22.40
N TRP A 74 -21.37 5.48 -21.92
CA TRP A 74 -22.60 6.23 -22.16
C TRP A 74 -22.79 7.33 -21.11
N SER A 75 -23.66 7.11 -20.12
CA SER A 75 -24.00 8.14 -19.14
C SER A 75 -22.80 8.62 -18.30
N PRO A 76 -22.02 7.76 -17.61
CA PRO A 76 -20.98 8.25 -16.71
C PRO A 76 -19.76 8.83 -17.44
N TRP A 77 -19.41 8.34 -18.63
CA TRP A 77 -18.38 9.00 -19.44
C TRP A 77 -18.83 10.39 -19.92
N THR A 78 -20.12 10.55 -20.23
CA THR A 78 -20.68 11.87 -20.55
C THR A 78 -20.58 12.82 -19.36
N CYS A 79 -20.88 12.35 -18.15
CA CYS A 79 -20.67 13.11 -16.91
C CYS A 79 -19.21 13.50 -16.71
N LEU A 80 -18.28 12.59 -16.99
CA LEU A 80 -16.85 12.85 -16.83
C LEU A 80 -16.35 13.90 -17.83
N ASN A 81 -16.80 13.83 -19.08
CA ASN A 81 -16.50 14.84 -20.09
C ASN A 81 -17.13 16.19 -19.73
N ALA A 82 -18.36 16.19 -19.19
CA ALA A 82 -19.03 17.40 -18.73
C ALA A 82 -18.27 18.02 -17.55
N ALA A 83 -17.82 17.21 -16.59
CA ALA A 83 -17.00 17.64 -15.46
C ALA A 83 -15.69 18.29 -15.93
N GLY A 84 -15.02 17.69 -16.93
CA GLY A 84 -13.83 18.29 -17.56
C GLY A 84 -14.13 19.61 -18.27
N ARG A 85 -15.27 19.74 -18.95
CA ARG A 85 -15.69 21.00 -19.59
C ARG A 85 -15.99 22.11 -18.60
N THR A 86 -16.52 21.78 -17.43
CA THR A 86 -16.80 22.74 -16.37
C THR A 86 -15.64 22.93 -15.39
N ASN A 87 -14.47 22.37 -15.68
CA ASN A 87 -13.28 22.41 -14.83
C ASN A 87 -13.54 21.94 -13.38
N LEU A 88 -14.35 20.89 -13.21
CA LEU A 88 -14.51 20.24 -11.92
C LEU A 88 -13.26 19.41 -11.60
N GLU A 89 -12.73 19.57 -10.41
CA GLU A 89 -11.55 18.84 -9.95
C GLU A 89 -11.92 17.39 -9.59
N LEU A 90 -11.15 16.46 -10.13
CA LEU A 90 -11.22 15.04 -9.81
C LEU A 90 -10.08 14.66 -8.87
N PRO A 91 -10.24 13.62 -8.03
CA PRO A 91 -9.15 13.12 -7.21
C PRO A 91 -7.92 12.77 -8.10
N PRO A 92 -6.73 13.31 -7.83
CA PRO A 92 -5.56 13.14 -8.71
C PRO A 92 -5.03 11.70 -8.75
N ASP A 93 -5.39 10.91 -7.75
CA ASP A 93 -4.96 9.52 -7.60
C ASP A 93 -5.90 8.53 -8.32
N LEU A 94 -7.03 9.02 -8.84
CA LEU A 94 -8.01 8.23 -9.56
C LEU A 94 -7.59 8.01 -11.02
N ARG A 95 -7.47 6.74 -11.42
CA ARG A 95 -7.26 6.34 -12.81
C ARG A 95 -8.54 5.74 -13.37
N ILE A 96 -9.05 6.29 -14.47
CA ILE A 96 -10.31 5.84 -15.05
C ILE A 96 -10.04 5.01 -16.31
N ILE A 97 -10.57 3.79 -16.34
CA ILE A 97 -10.62 2.93 -17.53
C ILE A 97 -12.01 3.04 -18.15
N ARG A 98 -12.04 3.35 -19.45
CA ARG A 98 -13.27 3.42 -20.22
C ARG A 98 -13.64 2.05 -20.79
N VAL A 99 -14.87 1.64 -20.57
CA VAL A 99 -15.47 0.44 -21.18
C VAL A 99 -16.82 0.77 -21.81
N MET A 100 -17.26 -0.02 -22.78
CA MET A 100 -18.53 0.26 -23.46
C MET A 100 -19.75 0.11 -22.53
N CYS A 101 -19.71 -0.86 -21.63
CA CYS A 101 -20.76 -1.12 -20.63
C CYS A 101 -20.15 -1.86 -19.44
N ILE A 102 -20.72 -1.66 -18.24
CA ILE A 102 -20.32 -2.40 -17.04
C ILE A 102 -20.69 -3.88 -17.14
N GLY A 103 -21.75 -4.25 -17.85
CA GLY A 103 -22.08 -5.65 -18.10
C GLY A 103 -21.01 -6.46 -18.86
N ARG A 104 -20.00 -5.78 -19.45
CA ARG A 104 -18.84 -6.46 -20.07
C ARG A 104 -17.73 -6.79 -19.05
N ILE A 105 -17.80 -6.24 -17.85
CA ILE A 105 -16.81 -6.47 -16.80
C ILE A 105 -17.08 -7.82 -16.16
N ASN A 106 -16.14 -8.75 -16.34
CA ASN A 106 -16.11 -10.03 -15.65
C ASN A 106 -15.51 -9.82 -14.23
N GLN A 107 -15.96 -10.61 -13.26
CA GLN A 107 -15.40 -10.69 -11.91
C GLN A 107 -13.87 -10.80 -11.90
N ALA A 108 -13.30 -11.58 -12.83
CA ALA A 108 -11.85 -11.75 -12.96
C ALA A 108 -11.11 -10.43 -13.20
N LEU A 109 -11.69 -9.47 -13.93
CA LEU A 109 -11.06 -8.18 -14.19
C LEU A 109 -11.00 -7.32 -12.91
N ILE A 110 -12.06 -7.39 -12.09
CA ILE A 110 -12.13 -6.66 -10.82
C ILE A 110 -11.09 -7.25 -9.84
N LEU A 111 -11.04 -8.57 -9.72
CA LEU A 111 -10.05 -9.24 -8.88
C LEU A 111 -8.62 -8.97 -9.34
N LYS A 112 -8.38 -8.96 -10.66
CA LYS A 112 -7.09 -8.62 -11.24
C LYS A 112 -6.66 -7.18 -10.91
N ALA A 113 -7.60 -6.24 -10.80
CA ALA A 113 -7.28 -4.88 -10.35
C ALA A 113 -6.74 -4.87 -8.91
N PHE A 114 -7.34 -5.65 -8.00
CA PHE A 114 -6.83 -5.81 -6.64
C PHE A 114 -5.49 -6.56 -6.59
N GLU A 115 -5.32 -7.56 -7.45
CA GLU A 115 -4.03 -8.25 -7.64
C GLU A 115 -2.94 -7.28 -8.09
N TYR A 116 -3.22 -6.32 -8.98
CA TYR A 116 -2.27 -5.28 -9.35
C TYR A 116 -2.04 -4.22 -8.25
N GLY A 117 -2.60 -4.39 -7.06
CA GLY A 117 -2.39 -3.49 -5.93
C GLY A 117 -3.22 -2.21 -6.00
N ALA A 118 -4.42 -2.25 -6.59
CA ALA A 118 -5.42 -1.21 -6.39
C ALA A 118 -5.85 -1.20 -4.91
N ASP A 119 -5.89 -0.02 -4.31
CA ASP A 119 -6.34 0.18 -2.92
C ASP A 119 -7.87 0.29 -2.85
N GLY A 120 -8.49 0.77 -3.93
CA GLY A 120 -9.93 0.76 -4.12
C GLY A 120 -10.32 0.72 -5.60
N VAL A 121 -11.45 0.10 -5.89
CA VAL A 121 -12.04 0.03 -7.22
C VAL A 121 -13.46 0.60 -7.17
N ILE A 122 -13.76 1.56 -8.04
CA ILE A 122 -15.10 2.11 -8.23
C ILE A 122 -15.64 1.78 -9.62
N LEU A 123 -16.86 1.25 -9.68
CA LEU A 123 -17.59 1.04 -10.93
C LEU A 123 -18.61 2.17 -11.10
N LEU A 124 -18.51 2.85 -12.22
CA LEU A 124 -19.42 3.93 -12.62
C LEU A 124 -20.34 3.41 -13.72
N GLU A 125 -21.61 3.24 -13.38
CA GLU A 125 -22.62 2.68 -14.26
C GLU A 125 -23.73 3.69 -14.61
N CYS A 126 -24.51 3.33 -15.62
CA CYS A 126 -25.74 4.05 -15.93
C CYS A 126 -26.81 3.63 -14.92
N ARG A 127 -27.86 4.43 -14.73
CA ARG A 127 -29.07 3.91 -14.07
C ARG A 127 -29.65 2.73 -14.83
N ASP A 128 -30.31 1.85 -14.10
CA ASP A 128 -30.83 0.58 -14.62
C ASP A 128 -31.81 0.82 -15.77
N GLU A 129 -32.70 1.80 -15.59
CA GLU A 129 -33.69 2.23 -16.58
C GLU A 129 -33.08 2.87 -17.84
N ASP A 130 -31.90 3.49 -17.73
CA ASP A 130 -31.28 4.30 -18.79
C ASP A 130 -30.19 3.54 -19.57
N CYS A 131 -29.97 2.26 -19.27
CA CYS A 131 -28.89 1.53 -19.91
C CYS A 131 -29.13 1.39 -21.41
N ARG A 132 -28.15 1.85 -22.20
CA ARG A 132 -28.14 1.69 -23.67
C ARG A 132 -28.32 0.25 -24.14
N TYR A 133 -27.84 -0.72 -23.35
CA TYR A 133 -27.82 -2.12 -23.76
C TYR A 133 -28.95 -2.94 -23.12
N GLY A 134 -29.66 -2.44 -22.10
CA GLY A 134 -30.66 -3.20 -21.36
C GLY A 134 -30.07 -3.91 -20.13
N PRO A 135 -29.60 -5.18 -20.24
CA PRO A 135 -29.20 -5.99 -19.09
C PRO A 135 -27.79 -5.65 -18.56
N GLY A 136 -27.24 -4.50 -18.94
CA GLY A 136 -25.87 -4.11 -18.58
C GLY A 136 -25.65 -3.96 -17.07
N PRO A 137 -26.45 -3.13 -16.38
CA PRO A 137 -26.32 -2.89 -14.94
C PRO A 137 -26.71 -4.13 -14.13
N GLU A 138 -27.75 -4.87 -14.52
CA GLU A 138 -28.16 -6.12 -13.85
C GLU A 138 -27.00 -7.13 -13.75
N VAL A 139 -26.30 -7.36 -14.86
CA VAL A 139 -25.10 -8.23 -14.88
C VAL A 139 -23.96 -7.61 -14.05
N GLY A 140 -23.80 -6.29 -14.10
CA GLY A 140 -22.83 -5.54 -13.29
C GLY A 140 -23.03 -5.78 -11.79
N HIS A 141 -24.24 -5.56 -11.29
CA HIS A 141 -24.63 -5.75 -9.89
C HIS A 141 -24.44 -7.19 -9.42
N ALA A 142 -24.82 -8.17 -10.25
CA ALA A 142 -24.58 -9.57 -9.96
C ALA A 142 -23.07 -9.88 -9.82
N ASN A 143 -22.25 -9.35 -10.74
CA ASN A 143 -20.81 -9.54 -10.71
C ASN A 143 -20.16 -8.86 -9.49
N VAL A 144 -20.55 -7.62 -9.17
CA VAL A 144 -20.04 -6.88 -8.00
C VAL A 144 -20.43 -7.61 -6.71
N THR A 145 -21.66 -8.09 -6.60
CA THR A 145 -22.13 -8.84 -5.41
C THR A 145 -21.29 -10.08 -5.17
N LEU A 146 -21.04 -10.87 -6.21
CA LEU A 146 -20.17 -12.06 -6.13
C LEU A 146 -18.73 -11.68 -5.76
N VAL A 147 -18.17 -10.62 -6.36
CA VAL A 147 -16.81 -10.18 -6.03
C VAL A 147 -16.72 -9.69 -4.59
N ARG A 148 -17.72 -8.96 -4.06
CA ARG A 148 -17.73 -8.55 -2.64
C ARG A 148 -17.66 -9.76 -1.72
N SER A 149 -18.42 -10.83 -1.99
CA SER A 149 -18.33 -12.08 -1.22
C SER A 149 -16.94 -12.73 -1.32
N LEU A 150 -16.31 -12.70 -2.50
CA LEU A 150 -14.96 -13.21 -2.67
C LEU A 150 -13.90 -12.37 -1.94
N LEU A 151 -14.03 -11.04 -1.96
CA LEU A 151 -13.12 -10.15 -1.24
C LEU A 151 -13.16 -10.42 0.27
N ASP A 152 -14.35 -10.64 0.83
CA ASP A 152 -14.55 -10.99 2.23
C ASP A 152 -13.80 -12.27 2.62
N LEU A 153 -13.91 -13.31 1.78
CA LEU A 153 -13.19 -14.58 1.97
C LEU A 153 -11.67 -14.42 1.88
N LEU A 154 -11.18 -13.46 1.10
CA LEU A 154 -9.75 -13.13 0.97
C LEU A 154 -9.25 -12.22 2.10
N GLY A 155 -10.11 -11.79 3.02
CA GLY A 155 -9.77 -10.83 4.07
C GLY A 155 -9.55 -9.41 3.55
N ILE A 156 -10.05 -9.10 2.36
CA ILE A 156 -10.06 -7.75 1.79
C ILE A 156 -11.41 -7.11 2.10
N ASP A 157 -11.39 -5.91 2.66
CA ASP A 157 -12.62 -5.22 3.03
C ASP A 157 -13.51 -4.94 1.79
N GLN A 158 -14.79 -5.33 1.89
CA GLN A 158 -15.76 -5.20 0.81
C GLN A 158 -16.02 -3.74 0.42
N GLN A 159 -15.83 -2.80 1.34
CA GLN A 159 -16.03 -1.36 1.12
C GLN A 159 -15.01 -0.77 0.14
N ARG A 160 -13.94 -1.51 -0.18
CA ARG A 160 -12.97 -1.14 -1.24
C ARG A 160 -13.55 -1.28 -2.65
N LEU A 161 -14.64 -2.04 -2.82
CA LEU A 161 -15.36 -2.18 -4.09
C LEU A 161 -16.71 -1.46 -4.04
N VAL A 162 -16.76 -0.30 -4.68
CA VAL A 162 -17.95 0.56 -4.72
C VAL A 162 -18.54 0.57 -6.12
N GLU A 163 -19.86 0.46 -6.22
CA GLU A 163 -20.60 0.68 -7.46
C GLU A 163 -21.51 1.90 -7.29
N ARG A 164 -21.62 2.72 -8.33
CA ARG A 164 -22.46 3.93 -8.34
C ARG A 164 -23.05 4.16 -9.72
N SER A 165 -24.36 4.38 -9.73
CA SER A 165 -25.14 4.65 -10.93
C SER A 165 -25.40 6.15 -11.10
N PHE A 166 -25.23 6.66 -12.32
CA PHE A 166 -25.43 8.06 -12.66
C PHE A 166 -26.20 8.22 -13.97
N GLU A 167 -27.04 9.26 -14.04
CA GLU A 167 -27.57 9.76 -15.32
C GLU A 167 -26.58 10.72 -15.99
N ALA A 168 -26.74 10.94 -17.30
CA ALA A 168 -25.79 11.72 -18.12
C ALA A 168 -25.63 13.21 -17.72
N HIS A 169 -26.55 13.74 -16.92
CA HIS A 169 -26.55 15.14 -16.49
C HIS A 169 -26.03 15.34 -15.05
N GLU A 170 -25.86 14.26 -14.28
CA GLU A 170 -25.52 14.29 -12.85
C GLU A 170 -24.00 14.40 -12.61
N LYS A 171 -23.32 15.32 -13.32
CA LYS A 171 -21.86 15.48 -13.21
C LYS A 171 -21.40 15.89 -11.80
N ASP A 172 -22.14 16.79 -11.15
CA ASP A 172 -21.76 17.36 -9.86
C ASP A 172 -21.84 16.29 -8.77
N ARG A 173 -22.93 15.51 -8.77
CA ARG A 173 -23.11 14.33 -7.91
C ARG A 173 -22.01 13.29 -8.13
N MET A 174 -21.64 13.02 -9.38
CA MET A 174 -20.59 12.06 -9.70
C MET A 174 -19.24 12.49 -9.12
N VAL A 175 -18.86 13.77 -9.28
CA VAL A 175 -17.60 14.29 -8.75
C VAL A 175 -17.57 14.22 -7.22
N THR A 176 -18.66 14.58 -6.54
CA THR A 176 -18.78 14.44 -5.09
C THR A 176 -18.61 12.99 -4.64
N GLU A 177 -19.23 12.02 -5.32
CA GLU A 177 -19.07 10.60 -5.00
C GLU A 177 -17.63 10.10 -5.21
N LEU A 178 -16.90 10.62 -6.20
CA LEU A 178 -15.49 10.27 -6.41
C LEU A 178 -14.59 10.80 -5.29
N TRP A 179 -14.86 12.00 -4.77
CA TRP A 179 -14.17 12.52 -3.58
C TRP A 179 -14.51 11.72 -2.32
N ASN A 180 -15.80 11.44 -2.08
CA ASN A 180 -16.24 10.60 -0.98
C ASN A 180 -15.59 9.21 -1.01
N PHE A 181 -15.42 8.65 -2.22
CA PHE A 181 -14.73 7.39 -2.42
C PHE A 181 -13.24 7.50 -2.08
N ALA A 182 -12.54 8.53 -2.56
CA ALA A 182 -11.14 8.75 -2.24
C ALA A 182 -10.91 8.86 -0.73
N GLU A 183 -11.69 9.70 -0.04
CA GLU A 183 -11.63 9.86 1.42
C GLU A 183 -11.87 8.54 2.16
N ARG A 184 -12.83 7.73 1.70
CA ARG A 184 -13.11 6.41 2.29
C ARG A 184 -11.92 5.47 2.16
N ILE A 185 -11.29 5.41 0.98
CA ILE A 185 -10.13 4.53 0.78
C ILE A 185 -8.92 5.03 1.58
N GLU A 186 -8.72 6.35 1.67
CA GLU A 186 -7.68 6.95 2.51
C GLU A 186 -7.85 6.56 3.98
N ALA A 187 -9.08 6.61 4.50
CA ALA A 187 -9.39 6.23 5.87
C ALA A 187 -9.14 4.74 6.16
N MET A 188 -9.38 3.84 5.19
CA MET A 188 -9.11 2.41 5.32
C MET A 188 -7.63 2.05 5.19
N GLY A 189 -6.82 2.93 4.60
CA GLY A 189 -5.40 2.68 4.34
C GLY A 189 -5.14 1.69 3.20
N ALA A 190 -3.87 1.30 3.07
CA ALA A 190 -3.40 0.47 1.97
C ALA A 190 -4.04 -0.93 1.95
N ASN A 191 -4.22 -1.49 0.75
CA ASN A 191 -4.76 -2.83 0.58
C ASN A 191 -3.78 -3.91 1.11
N PRO A 192 -4.22 -4.85 1.97
CA PRO A 192 -3.37 -5.93 2.49
C PRO A 192 -2.85 -6.88 1.41
N ALA A 193 -3.58 -7.04 0.29
CA ALA A 193 -3.21 -7.92 -0.81
C ALA A 193 -2.21 -7.30 -1.80
N LYS A 194 -1.69 -6.10 -1.53
CA LYS A 194 -0.83 -5.35 -2.46
C LYS A 194 0.47 -6.11 -2.70
N PRO A 195 0.73 -6.65 -3.92
CA PRO A 195 2.00 -7.29 -4.17
C PRO A 195 3.13 -6.26 -4.15
N ARG A 196 4.33 -6.72 -3.81
CA ARG A 196 5.56 -5.98 -4.07
C ARG A 196 5.75 -5.92 -5.59
N GLN A 197 5.22 -4.89 -6.24
CA GLN A 197 5.48 -4.69 -7.66
C GLN A 197 6.90 -4.15 -7.83
N GLU A 198 7.84 -5.06 -8.07
CA GLU A 198 9.09 -4.72 -8.73
C GLU A 198 8.72 -4.26 -10.15
N ARG A 199 8.91 -2.96 -10.41
CA ARG A 199 8.75 -2.45 -11.77
C ARG A 199 9.88 -3.05 -12.61
N GLU A 200 9.60 -4.11 -13.35
CA GLU A 200 10.40 -4.45 -14.52
C GLU A 200 10.22 -3.28 -15.50
N ALA A 201 11.21 -2.39 -15.53
CA ALA A 201 11.31 -1.36 -16.53
C ALA A 201 11.58 -2.05 -17.87
N VAL A 202 10.54 -2.14 -18.71
CA VAL A 202 10.65 -2.52 -20.13
C VAL A 202 10.97 -1.29 -20.95
#